data_AF-A0AAU4CFY5-F1
#
_entry.id   AF-A0AAU4CFY5-F1
#
_cell.length_a   1.000
_cell.length_b   1.000
_cell.length_c   1.000
_cell.angle_alpha   90.00
_cell.angle_beta   90.00
_cell.angle_gamma   90.00
#
_symmetry.space_group_name_H-M   'P 1'
#
loop_
_entity.id
_entity.type
_entity.pdbx_description
1 polymer ?
#
loop_
_entity_poly.entity_id
_entity_poly.type
_entity_poly.pdbx_seq_one_letter_code
_entity_poly.pdbx_strand_id
1 'polypeptide(L)'
;MSTAGGSITVPFAFQGAHDAFAVCLTPASSGDGGFPDGYHRLVVAHDSLCLDVHGAGGDLGQQLDQWQCENAPGADQDFFVR
;
A
#
# COMPACT_ATOMS: atom_id res chain seq x y z
N MET A 1 9.72 25.82 -6.10
CA MET A 1 9.12 24.50 -6.33
C MET A 1 7.92 24.34 -5.42
N SER A 2 6.84 23.73 -5.90
CA SER A 2 5.65 23.45 -5.09
C SER A 2 5.11 22.05 -5.40
N THR A 3 4.42 21.46 -4.42
CA THR A 3 3.79 20.14 -4.53
C THR A 3 2.31 20.25 -4.23
N ALA A 4 1.46 19.79 -5.16
CA ALA A 4 0.01 19.75 -4.97
C ALA A 4 -0.60 18.60 -5.77
N GLY A 5 -1.48 17.81 -5.15
CA GLY A 5 -2.26 16.77 -5.84
C GLY A 5 -1.44 15.72 -6.61
N GLY A 6 -0.25 15.35 -6.13
CA GLY A 6 0.63 14.39 -6.81
C GLY A 6 1.47 14.97 -7.95
N SER A 7 1.42 16.30 -8.17
CA SER A 7 2.26 16.99 -9.15
C SER A 7 3.37 17.82 -8.47
N ILE A 8 4.53 17.90 -9.15
CA ILE A 8 5.66 18.74 -8.74
C ILE A 8 5.85 19.84 -9.79
N THR A 9 5.73 21.11 -9.38
CA THR A 9 5.97 22.26 -10.25
C THR A 9 7.37 22.81 -9.99
N VAL A 10 8.23 22.74 -11.01
CA VAL A 10 9.61 23.25 -10.98
C VAL A 10 9.70 24.48 -11.88
N PRO A 11 9.66 25.71 -11.32
CA PRO A 11 9.91 26.91 -12.10
C PRO A 11 11.40 27.04 -12.41
N PHE A 12 11.75 27.26 -13.67
CA PHE A 12 13.12 27.55 -14.08
C PHE A 12 13.15 28.64 -15.15
N ALA A 13 14.24 29.40 -15.19
CA ALA A 13 14.47 30.49 -16.14
C ALA A 13 15.59 30.13 -17.10
N PHE A 14 15.31 30.13 -18.40
CA PHE A 14 16.32 29.90 -19.44
C PHE A 14 17.31 31.06 -19.47
N GLN A 15 18.61 30.78 -19.39
CA GLN A 15 19.65 31.81 -19.45
C GLN A 15 20.03 32.15 -20.92
N GLY A 16 19.76 31.24 -21.87
CA GLY A 16 19.91 31.46 -23.31
C GLY A 16 19.13 30.46 -24.19
N ALA A 17 19.06 30.73 -25.50
CA ALA A 17 18.26 29.96 -26.48
C ALA A 17 18.79 28.54 -26.78
N HIS A 18 20.01 28.22 -26.36
CA HIS A 18 20.69 26.95 -26.63
C HIS A 18 21.17 26.22 -25.36
N ASP A 19 20.67 26.60 -24.19
CA ASP A 19 21.04 25.93 -22.95
C ASP A 19 20.34 24.58 -22.82
N ALA A 20 21.13 23.54 -22.52
CA ALA A 20 20.61 22.23 -22.15
C ALA A 20 20.40 22.16 -20.63
N PHE A 21 19.28 21.59 -20.20
CA PHE A 21 18.98 21.37 -18.79
C PHE A 21 18.57 19.91 -18.56
N ALA A 22 18.83 19.41 -17.36
CA ALA A 22 18.34 18.12 -16.88
C ALA A 22 17.59 18.34 -15.57
N VAL A 23 16.39 17.77 -15.46
CA VAL A 23 15.60 17.75 -14.23
C VAL A 23 15.63 16.33 -13.70
N CYS A 24 16.45 16.08 -12.67
CA CYS A 24 16.48 14.81 -11.98
C CYS A 24 15.48 14.84 -10.81
N LEU A 25 14.50 13.95 -10.87
CA LEU A 25 13.55 13.73 -9.77
C LEU A 25 13.94 12.44 -9.06
N THR A 26 14.34 12.55 -7.81
CA THR A 26 14.45 11.40 -6.92
C THR A 26 13.15 11.35 -6.12
N PRO A 27 12.28 10.34 -6.30
CA PRO A 27 11.15 10.17 -5.42
C PRO A 27 11.70 9.91 -4.01
N ALA A 28 11.31 10.74 -3.04
CA ALA A 28 11.46 10.37 -1.64
C ALA A 28 10.45 9.25 -1.40
N SER A 29 10.93 8.02 -1.24
CA SER A 29 10.13 6.96 -0.63
C SER A 29 9.87 7.40 0.82
N SER A 30 8.73 8.04 1.04
CA SER A 30 8.22 8.36 2.37
C SER A 30 7.68 7.08 3.00
N GLY A 31 8.60 6.18 3.35
CA GLY A 31 8.34 4.86 3.92
C GLY A 31 9.49 3.92 3.59
N ASP A 32 9.88 3.10 4.55
CA ASP A 32 10.99 2.13 4.47
C ASP A 32 10.71 0.98 3.49
N GLY A 33 10.12 1.21 2.30
CA GLY A 33 9.86 0.20 1.27
C GLY A 33 9.01 -1.01 1.69
N GLY A 34 8.60 -1.07 2.96
CA GLY A 34 7.85 -2.15 3.57
C GLY A 34 6.36 -1.92 3.48
N PHE A 35 5.61 -3.01 3.60
CA PHE A 35 4.17 -2.93 3.80
C PHE A 35 3.90 -2.29 5.17
N PRO A 36 2.91 -1.39 5.32
CA PRO A 36 2.69 -0.70 6.58
C PRO A 36 2.43 -1.67 7.73
N ASP A 37 2.96 -1.39 8.92
CA ASP A 37 2.60 -2.12 10.13
C ASP A 37 1.13 -1.91 10.44
N GLY A 38 0.45 -2.96 10.91
CA GLY A 38 -0.98 -2.89 11.23
C GLY A 38 -1.75 -4.13 10.84
N TYR A 39 -3.07 -4.06 11.04
CA TYR A 39 -3.99 -5.09 10.59
C TYR A 39 -4.33 -4.88 9.12
N HIS A 40 -4.30 -5.97 8.37
CA HIS A 40 -4.60 -6.01 6.95
C HIS A 40 -5.48 -7.18 6.63
N ARG A 41 -6.21 -7.04 5.53
CA ARG A 41 -7.08 -8.09 5.00
C ARG A 41 -6.54 -8.55 3.65
N LEU A 42 -6.38 -9.85 3.50
CA LEU A 42 -5.94 -10.46 2.25
C LEU A 42 -7.18 -10.77 1.42
N VAL A 43 -7.37 -10.04 0.33
CA VAL A 43 -8.49 -10.22 -0.60
C VAL A 43 -8.00 -10.99 -1.82
N VAL A 44 -8.63 -12.12 -2.11
CA VAL A 44 -8.33 -12.93 -3.28
C VAL A 44 -8.89 -12.23 -4.52
N ALA A 45 -8.02 -11.86 -5.44
CA ALA A 45 -8.39 -11.05 -6.60
C ALA A 45 -9.36 -11.76 -7.57
N HIS A 46 -9.42 -13.09 -7.53
CA HIS A 46 -10.25 -13.90 -8.42
C HIS A 46 -11.75 -13.75 -8.15
N ASP A 47 -12.15 -13.72 -6.88
CA ASP A 47 -13.55 -13.74 -6.44
C ASP A 47 -13.90 -12.66 -5.40
N SER A 48 -12.92 -11.83 -5.02
CA SER A 48 -13.06 -10.78 -4.02
C SER A 48 -13.40 -11.31 -2.61
N LEU A 49 -13.12 -12.57 -2.33
CA LEU A 49 -13.25 -13.15 -0.99
C LEU A 49 -12.03 -12.85 -0.13
N CYS A 50 -12.21 -12.90 1.18
CA CYS A 50 -11.17 -12.64 2.15
C CYS A 50 -10.59 -13.94 2.69
N LEU A 51 -9.28 -13.93 2.98
CA LEU A 51 -8.65 -15.00 3.74
C LEU A 51 -9.20 -14.99 5.17
N ASP A 52 -9.67 -16.13 5.64
CA ASP A 52 -10.39 -16.31 6.89
C ASP A 52 -9.77 -17.47 7.69
N VAL A 53 -9.72 -17.35 9.02
CA VAL A 53 -9.35 -18.44 9.90
C VAL A 53 -10.59 -19.21 10.31
N HIS A 54 -10.87 -20.31 9.61
CA HIS A 54 -12.06 -21.12 9.79
C HIS A 54 -12.45 -21.33 11.27
N GLY A 55 -13.57 -20.73 11.68
CA GLY A 55 -14.12 -20.85 13.03
C GLY A 55 -13.39 -20.06 14.10
N ALA A 56 -12.63 -19.02 13.73
CA ALA A 56 -11.81 -18.19 14.61
C ALA A 56 -10.86 -18.96 15.54
N GLY A 57 -10.35 -20.11 15.06
CA GLY A 57 -9.42 -20.96 15.79
C GLY A 57 -8.02 -20.34 15.96
N GLY A 58 -7.26 -20.81 16.95
CA GLY A 58 -5.89 -20.35 17.23
C GLY A 58 -4.82 -21.44 17.14
N ASP A 59 -5.20 -22.64 16.70
CA ASP A 59 -4.31 -23.80 16.69
C ASP A 59 -3.35 -23.78 15.49
N LEU A 60 -2.16 -24.36 15.69
CA LEU A 60 -1.21 -24.51 14.59
C LEU A 60 -1.74 -25.51 13.56
N GLY A 61 -1.67 -25.11 12.29
CA GLY A 61 -2.24 -25.90 11.19
C GLY A 61 -3.74 -25.76 11.03
N GLN A 62 -4.38 -24.78 11.71
CA GLN A 62 -5.76 -24.39 11.46
C GLN A 62 -5.99 -24.14 9.96
N GLN A 63 -7.13 -24.60 9.47
CA GLN A 63 -7.54 -24.37 8.10
C GLN A 63 -7.83 -22.89 7.87
N LEU A 64 -7.36 -22.37 6.74
CA LEU A 64 -7.76 -21.07 6.22
C LEU A 64 -8.73 -21.29 5.06
N ASP A 65 -9.81 -20.53 5.04
CA ASP A 65 -10.82 -20.52 3.98
C ASP A 65 -10.90 -19.16 3.28
N GLN A 66 -11.57 -19.16 2.13
CA GLN A 66 -11.96 -17.94 1.43
C GLN A 66 -13.42 -17.71 1.78
N TRP A 67 -13.68 -16.66 2.57
CA TRP A 67 -15.01 -16.35 3.07
C TRP A 67 -15.42 -14.93 2.71
N GLN A 68 -16.70 -14.63 2.89
CA GLN A 68 -17.22 -13.29 2.68
C GLN A 68 -16.47 -12.32 3.60
N CYS A 69 -15.95 -11.24 3.02
CA CYS A 69 -15.20 -10.23 3.75
C CYS A 69 -16.04 -9.59 4.86
N GLU A 70 -15.58 -9.72 6.10
CA GLU A 70 -16.20 -9.12 7.27
C GLU A 70 -15.73 -7.67 7.47
N ASN A 71 -16.64 -6.81 7.95
CA ASN A 71 -16.36 -5.39 8.20
C ASN A 71 -16.37 -5.10 9.72
N ALA A 72 -15.80 -6.00 10.52
CA ALA A 72 -15.69 -5.86 11.96
C ALA A 72 -14.21 -5.92 12.37
N PRO A 73 -13.72 -5.00 13.24
CA PRO A 73 -12.36 -5.05 13.74
C PRO A 73 -12.14 -6.27 14.64
N GLY A 74 -11.00 -6.94 14.47
CA GLY A 74 -10.66 -8.14 15.25
C GLY A 74 -11.41 -9.38 14.81
N ALA A 75 -11.95 -9.38 13.59
CA ALA A 75 -12.45 -10.59 12.94
C ALA A 75 -11.28 -11.56 12.69
N ASP A 76 -11.61 -12.81 12.43
CA ASP A 76 -10.72 -13.88 11.96
C ASP A 76 -10.15 -13.65 10.56
N GLN A 77 -10.35 -12.45 10.00
CA GLN A 77 -9.84 -11.99 8.71
C GLN A 77 -8.83 -10.83 8.81
N ASP A 78 -8.47 -10.41 10.03
CA ASP A 78 -7.52 -9.32 10.29
C ASP A 78 -6.12 -9.86 10.64
N PHE A 79 -5.17 -9.73 9.71
CA PHE A 79 -3.79 -10.22 9.88
C PHE A 79 -2.83 -9.08 10.18
N PHE A 80 -2.09 -9.21 11.28
CA PHE A 80 -1.14 -8.18 11.71
C PHE A 80 0.22 -8.34 11.02
N VAL A 81 0.68 -7.27 10.35
CA VAL A 81 2.04 -7.16 9.81
C VAL A 81 2.91 -6.35 10.77
N ARG A 82 4.14 -6.84 10.99
CA ARG A 82 5.20 -6.32 11.86
C ARG A 82 6.51 -6.21 11.10
#